data_AF-A0A8D8EX14-F1
#
_entry.id   AF-A0A8D8EX14-F1
#
_cell.length_a   1.000
_cell.length_b   1.000
_cell.length_c   1.000
_cell.angle_alpha   90.00
_cell.angle_beta   90.00
_cell.angle_gamma   90.00
#
_symmetry.space_group_name_H-M   'P 1'
#
loop_
_entity.id
_entity.type
_entity.pdbx_description
1 polymer ?
#
loop_
_entity_poly.entity_id
_entity_poly.type
_entity_poly.pdbx_seq_one_letter_code
_entity_poly.pdbx_strand_id
1 'polypeptide(L)'
;SEKRFEQPIHIRTEFPETWLWSNYSMQGNRKREITAYMPDTLTSWTITGFALSPSTGLSIIKQPLVAKVSHDFFIVANLPYSIKRDEVAVIQATVFNNLGTGLSVDVKLYSKSDEIKFYNDTLTSS
;
A
#
# COMPACT_ATOMS: atom_id res chain seq x y z
N SER A 1 33.78 15.68 -7.10
CA SER A 1 32.71 15.59 -6.09
C SER A 1 31.41 15.28 -6.79
N GLU A 2 30.97 14.03 -6.72
CA GLU A 2 29.81 13.54 -7.47
C GLU A 2 28.55 13.76 -6.62
N LYS A 3 27.67 14.66 -7.07
CA LYS A 3 26.36 14.88 -6.43
C LYS A 3 25.53 13.63 -6.68
N ARG A 4 25.39 12.76 -5.67
CA ARG A 4 24.33 11.76 -5.66
C ARG A 4 23.00 12.52 -5.72
N PHE A 5 22.29 12.39 -6.82
CA PHE A 5 20.89 12.77 -6.89
C PHE A 5 20.14 11.84 -5.96
N GLU A 6 19.86 12.28 -4.73
CA GLU A 6 18.91 11.59 -3.87
C GLU A 6 17.55 11.66 -4.55
N GLN A 7 17.11 10.53 -5.12
CA GLN A 7 15.74 10.38 -5.57
C GLN A 7 14.83 10.66 -4.37
N PRO A 8 13.81 11.53 -4.49
CA PRO A 8 12.91 11.79 -3.39
C PRO A 8 12.28 10.47 -2.93
N ILE A 9 12.40 10.18 -1.63
CA ILE A 9 11.81 8.97 -1.04
C ILE A 9 10.29 9.07 -1.22
N HIS A 10 9.73 8.17 -2.01
CA HIS A 10 8.28 8.05 -2.12
C HIS A 10 7.74 7.35 -0.87
N ILE A 11 7.02 8.13 -0.04
CA ILE A 11 6.34 7.60 1.13
C ILE A 11 4.97 7.10 0.69
N ARG A 12 4.73 5.80 0.92
CA ARG A 12 3.45 5.16 0.67
C ARG A 12 2.40 5.67 1.66
N THR A 13 1.27 6.12 1.15
CA THR A 13 0.18 6.70 1.97
C THR A 13 -1.18 6.08 1.68
N GLU A 14 -1.34 5.44 0.52
CA GLU A 14 -2.65 4.95 0.07
C GLU A 14 -2.80 3.44 0.32
N PHE A 15 -3.42 3.10 1.46
CA PHE A 15 -3.67 1.71 1.88
C PHE A 15 -5.16 1.33 1.91
N PRO A 16 -5.90 1.42 0.78
CA PRO A 16 -7.30 1.04 0.74
C PRO A 16 -7.47 -0.49 0.84
N GLU A 17 -8.61 -0.94 1.37
CA GLU A 17 -9.00 -2.36 1.28
C GLU A 17 -9.66 -2.69 -0.06
N THR A 18 -10.31 -1.71 -0.69
CA THR A 18 -11.00 -1.85 -1.99
C THR A 18 -10.56 -0.74 -2.94
N TRP A 19 -10.30 -1.11 -4.19
CA TRP A 19 -9.84 -0.21 -5.25
C TRP A 19 -10.58 -0.51 -6.57
N LEU A 20 -10.51 0.42 -7.53
CA LEU A 20 -11.11 0.32 -8.87
C LEU A 20 -12.65 0.14 -8.87
N TRP A 21 -13.35 0.85 -7.99
CA TRP A 21 -14.81 0.92 -8.04
C TRP A 21 -15.25 1.88 -9.15
N SER A 22 -15.63 1.34 -10.31
CA SER A 22 -15.94 2.15 -11.49
C SER A 22 -17.01 1.50 -12.36
N ASN A 23 -17.83 2.33 -13.02
CA ASN A 23 -18.86 1.91 -13.95
C ASN A 23 -18.56 2.44 -15.35
N TYR A 24 -18.76 1.61 -16.36
CA TYR A 24 -18.43 1.89 -17.75
C TYR A 24 -19.60 1.50 -18.67
N SER A 25 -20.11 2.46 -19.45
CA SER A 25 -21.01 2.17 -20.57
C SER A 25 -20.23 1.81 -21.83
N MET A 26 -20.58 0.68 -22.45
CA MET A 26 -19.92 0.19 -23.68
C MET A 26 -20.33 0.99 -24.93
N GLN A 27 -21.49 1.67 -24.93
CA GLN A 27 -22.00 2.46 -26.07
C GLN A 27 -21.93 1.73 -27.43
N GLY A 28 -22.26 0.44 -27.47
CA GLY A 28 -22.21 -0.37 -28.69
C GLY A 28 -20.81 -0.91 -29.06
N ASN A 29 -19.76 -0.52 -28.33
CA ASN A 29 -18.44 -1.10 -28.50
C ASN A 29 -18.39 -2.54 -27.99
N ARG A 30 -17.54 -3.36 -28.60
CA ARG A 30 -17.30 -4.76 -28.17
C ARG A 30 -16.20 -4.89 -27.11
N LYS A 31 -15.32 -3.88 -27.02
CA LYS A 31 -14.16 -3.86 -26.12
C LYS A 31 -13.93 -2.44 -25.59
N ARG A 32 -13.47 -2.34 -24.35
CA ARG A 32 -12.95 -1.12 -23.73
C ARG A 32 -11.67 -1.47 -22.97
N GLU A 33 -10.69 -0.58 -23.04
CA GLU A 33 -9.46 -0.65 -22.25
C GLU A 33 -9.60 0.27 -21.02
N ILE A 34 -9.10 -0.18 -19.88
CA ILE A 34 -9.17 0.53 -18.59
C ILE A 34 -7.75 0.62 -18.06
N THR A 35 -7.32 1.85 -17.78
CA THR A 35 -6.01 2.14 -17.18
C THR A 35 -6.24 2.74 -15.80
N ALA A 36 -5.57 2.20 -14.78
CA ALA A 36 -5.64 2.70 -13.41
C ALA A 36 -4.31 2.50 -12.68
N TYR A 37 -4.00 3.38 -11.72
CA TYR A 37 -2.80 3.29 -10.89
C TYR A 37 -3.01 2.32 -9.74
N MET A 38 -2.07 1.38 -9.56
CA MET A 38 -2.14 0.43 -8.45
C MET A 38 -1.97 1.15 -7.10
N PRO A 39 -2.68 0.74 -6.05
CA PRO A 39 -2.49 1.28 -4.71
C PRO A 39 -1.13 0.90 -4.12
N ASP A 40 -0.70 1.63 -3.08
CA ASP A 40 0.59 1.41 -2.40
C ASP A 40 0.62 0.13 -1.53
N THR A 41 -0.53 -0.51 -1.35
CA THR A 41 -0.67 -1.73 -0.55
C THR A 41 0.06 -2.88 -1.23
N LEU A 42 1.06 -3.43 -0.56
CA LEU A 42 1.85 -4.58 -1.04
C LEU A 42 1.09 -5.87 -0.83
N THR A 43 0.11 -6.11 -1.70
CA THR A 43 -0.77 -7.27 -1.63
C THR A 43 -1.05 -7.81 -3.04
N SER A 44 -1.78 -8.92 -3.09
CA SER A 44 -2.34 -9.44 -4.33
C SER A 44 -3.78 -8.96 -4.47
N TRP A 45 -4.00 -8.03 -5.39
CA TRP A 45 -5.31 -7.49 -5.71
C TRP A 45 -6.09 -8.47 -6.59
N THR A 46 -7.35 -8.73 -6.23
CA THR A 46 -8.27 -9.53 -7.04
C THR A 46 -9.30 -8.60 -7.68
N ILE A 47 -9.21 -8.44 -9.00
CA ILE A 47 -10.08 -7.58 -9.79
C ILE A 47 -11.23 -8.42 -10.34
N THR A 48 -12.45 -8.02 -10.00
CA THR A 48 -13.70 -8.64 -10.44
C THR A 48 -14.61 -7.60 -11.06
N GLY A 49 -15.69 -8.06 -11.71
CA GLY A 49 -16.65 -7.16 -12.34
C GLY A 49 -17.86 -7.90 -12.88
N PHE A 50 -18.90 -7.11 -13.14
CA PHE A 50 -20.14 -7.57 -13.76
C PHE A 50 -20.55 -6.61 -14.87
N ALA A 51 -21.34 -7.12 -15.82
CA ALA A 51 -21.88 -6.37 -16.94
C ALA A 51 -23.39 -6.59 -17.03
N LEU A 52 -24.12 -5.53 -17.39
CA LEU A 52 -25.56 -5.55 -17.63
C LEU A 52 -25.84 -5.22 -19.09
N SER A 53 -26.66 -6.03 -19.75
CA SER A 53 -27.06 -5.86 -21.15
C SER A 53 -28.57 -6.04 -21.29
N PRO A 54 -29.27 -5.19 -22.07
CA PRO A 54 -30.68 -5.38 -22.37
C PRO A 54 -30.99 -6.71 -23.08
N SER A 55 -30.05 -7.23 -23.88
CA SER A 55 -30.26 -8.44 -24.69
C SER A 55 -29.76 -9.71 -24.01
N THR A 56 -28.72 -9.64 -23.17
CA THR A 56 -28.08 -10.82 -22.55
C THR A 56 -28.19 -10.84 -21.03
N GLY A 57 -28.82 -9.83 -20.41
CA GLY A 57 -29.00 -9.75 -18.96
C GLY A 57 -27.71 -9.44 -18.19
N LEU A 58 -27.61 -9.99 -16.98
CA LEU A 58 -26.45 -9.88 -16.08
C LEU A 58 -25.40 -10.94 -16.43
N SER A 59 -24.15 -10.51 -16.53
CA SER A 59 -22.99 -11.39 -16.67
C SER A 59 -21.93 -11.02 -15.64
N ILE A 60 -21.25 -12.01 -15.07
CA ILE A 60 -20.15 -11.85 -14.12
C ILE A 60 -18.88 -12.41 -14.75
N ILE A 61 -17.74 -11.75 -14.52
CA ILE A 61 -16.46 -12.27 -14.99
C ILE A 61 -16.19 -13.67 -14.42
N LYS A 62 -15.89 -14.64 -15.31
CA LYS A 62 -15.66 -16.03 -14.89
C LYS A 62 -14.30 -16.25 -14.23
N GLN A 63 -13.30 -15.51 -14.68
CA GLN A 63 -11.92 -15.61 -14.18
C GLN A 63 -11.47 -14.23 -13.71
N PRO A 64 -11.42 -13.98 -12.40
CA PRO A 64 -10.87 -12.76 -11.83
C PRO A 64 -9.43 -12.53 -12.28
N LEU A 65 -9.04 -11.27 -12.45
CA LEU A 65 -7.67 -10.89 -12.71
C LEU A 65 -6.94 -10.69 -11.37
N VAL A 66 -5.78 -11.31 -11.22
CA VAL A 66 -4.93 -11.15 -10.02
C VAL A 66 -3.73 -10.27 -10.37
N ALA A 67 -3.57 -9.17 -9.64
CA ALA A 67 -2.45 -8.23 -9.81
C ALA A 67 -1.65 -8.13 -8.50
N LYS A 68 -0.39 -8.54 -8.55
CA LYS A 68 0.49 -8.55 -7.37
C LYS A 68 1.34 -7.28 -7.32
N VAL A 69 1.24 -6.55 -6.21
CA VAL A 69 2.13 -5.42 -5.88
C VAL A 69 3.15 -5.90 -4.87
N SER A 70 4.43 -5.86 -5.24
CA SER A 70 5.53 -6.25 -4.37
C SER A 70 6.74 -5.35 -4.58
N HIS A 71 7.49 -5.14 -3.51
CA HIS A 71 8.80 -4.48 -3.53
C HIS A 71 9.83 -5.42 -2.90
N ASP A 72 11.08 -5.33 -3.35
CA ASP A 72 12.16 -6.17 -2.81
C ASP A 72 12.61 -5.70 -1.43
N PHE A 73 12.40 -4.42 -1.11
CA PHE A 73 12.73 -3.81 0.18
C PHE A 73 11.60 -2.89 0.63
N PHE A 74 11.01 -3.16 1.81
CA PHE A 74 9.89 -2.37 2.34
C PHE A 74 9.77 -2.46 3.86
N ILE A 75 9.00 -1.54 4.44
CA ILE A 75 8.67 -1.51 5.87
C ILE A 75 7.16 -1.74 6.07
N VAL A 76 6.80 -2.46 7.12
CA VAL A 76 5.42 -2.65 7.58
C VAL A 76 5.32 -2.19 9.02
N ALA A 77 4.37 -1.30 9.31
CA ALA A 77 4.05 -0.88 10.67
C ALA A 77 2.78 -1.59 11.15
N ASN A 78 2.87 -2.29 12.28
CA ASN A 78 1.73 -2.96 12.90
C ASN A 78 1.02 -1.97 13.81
N LEU A 79 0.09 -1.21 13.24
CA LEU A 79 -0.69 -0.23 13.97
C LEU A 79 -1.89 -0.89 14.64
N PRO A 80 -2.15 -0.64 15.94
CA PRO A 80 -3.40 -1.02 16.55
C PRO A 80 -4.55 -0.21 15.92
N TYR A 81 -5.77 -0.75 16.00
CA TYR A 81 -6.95 -0.08 15.46
C TYR A 81 -7.14 1.34 16.03
N SER A 82 -6.87 1.51 17.33
CA SER A 82 -6.89 2.81 17.98
C SER A 82 -5.90 2.86 19.14
N ILE A 83 -5.47 4.08 19.47
CA ILE A 83 -4.64 4.39 20.63
C ILE A 83 -5.41 5.43 21.43
N LYS A 84 -5.50 5.25 22.75
CA LYS A 84 -6.12 6.26 23.61
C LYS A 84 -5.20 7.46 23.71
N ARG A 85 -5.79 8.65 23.71
CA ARG A 85 -5.05 9.89 23.92
C ARG A 85 -4.35 9.84 25.28
N ASP A 86 -3.14 10.40 25.34
CA ASP A 86 -2.29 10.50 26.53
C ASP A 86 -1.76 9.15 27.05
N GLU A 87 -1.89 8.06 26.28
CA GLU A 87 -1.25 6.77 26.57
C GLU A 87 0.02 6.57 25.72
N VAL A 88 0.98 5.84 26.29
CA VAL A 88 2.17 5.38 25.56
C VAL A 88 1.84 4.05 24.90
N ALA A 89 1.99 4.00 23.58
CA ALA A 89 1.82 2.78 22.79
C ALA A 89 3.13 2.39 22.11
N VAL A 90 3.42 1.09 22.11
CA VAL A 90 4.56 0.52 21.37
C VAL A 90 4.07 0.14 19.97
N ILE A 91 4.64 0.78 18.95
CA ILE A 91 4.38 0.44 17.55
C ILE A 91 5.54 -0.40 17.02
N GLN A 92 5.24 -1.65 16.65
CA GLN A 92 6.21 -2.52 16.02
C GLN A 92 6.28 -2.23 14.52
N ALA A 93 7.47 -1.88 14.02
CA ALA A 93 7.75 -1.81 12.60
C ALA A 93 8.73 -2.92 12.19
N THR A 94 8.48 -3.57 11.06
CA THR A 94 9.31 -4.64 10.51
C THR A 94 9.82 -4.25 9.14
N VAL A 95 11.13 -4.33 8.95
CA VAL A 95 11.80 -4.09 7.68
C VAL A 95 12.04 -5.43 7.00
N PHE A 96 11.55 -5.57 5.78
CA PHE A 96 11.73 -6.75 4.94
C PHE A 96 12.77 -6.45 3.87
N ASN A 97 13.80 -7.30 3.80
CA ASN A 97 14.77 -7.31 2.73
C ASN A 97 14.70 -8.66 2.02
N ASN A 98 14.10 -8.68 0.83
CA ASN A 98 14.01 -9.85 -0.03
C ASN A 98 15.15 -9.91 -1.06
N LEU A 99 16.15 -9.03 -0.95
CA LEU A 99 17.35 -9.09 -1.77
C LEU A 99 18.28 -10.19 -1.21
N GLY A 100 19.04 -10.83 -2.11
CA GLY A 100 20.06 -11.81 -1.72
C GLY A 100 21.31 -11.22 -1.04
N THR A 101 21.28 -9.93 -0.70
CA THR A 101 22.42 -9.19 -0.14
C THR A 101 22.02 -8.41 1.09
N GLY A 102 22.91 -8.33 2.08
CA GLY A 102 22.75 -7.46 3.23
C GLY A 102 22.81 -5.99 2.83
N LEU A 103 21.94 -5.17 3.42
CA LEU A 103 21.92 -3.72 3.22
C LEU A 103 22.18 -3.01 4.55
N SER A 104 22.98 -1.94 4.50
CA SER A 104 23.07 -0.97 5.60
C SER A 104 21.97 0.07 5.38
N VAL A 105 21.07 0.22 6.35
CA VAL A 105 19.86 1.05 6.20
C VAL A 105 19.70 1.99 7.38
N ASP A 106 19.31 3.22 7.10
CA ASP A 106 18.91 4.20 8.10
C ASP A 106 17.39 4.27 8.19
N VAL A 107 16.85 4.04 9.38
CA VAL A 107 15.41 4.13 9.65
C VAL A 107 15.15 5.39 10.48
N LYS A 108 14.22 6.23 10.00
CA LYS A 108 13.84 7.47 10.68
C LYS A 108 12.34 7.49 10.92
N LEU A 109 11.95 7.85 12.14
CA LEU A 109 10.56 8.12 12.49
C LEU A 109 10.29 9.61 12.27
N TYR A 110 9.14 9.93 11.67
CA TYR A 110 8.72 11.29 11.39
C TYR A 110 7.38 11.58 12.05
N SER A 111 7.29 12.72 12.73
CA SER A 111 6.05 13.23 13.33
C SER A 111 5.61 14.44 12.52
N LYS A 112 4.39 14.40 11.98
CA LYS A 112 3.82 15.54 11.27
C LYS A 112 3.27 16.52 12.30
N SER A 113 3.71 17.78 12.25
CA SER A 113 3.20 18.86 13.12
C SER A 113 3.30 18.58 14.62
N ASP A 114 4.28 17.80 15.07
CA ASP A 114 4.47 17.41 16.49
C ASP A 114 3.25 16.71 17.13
N GLU A 115 2.41 16.04 16.33
CA GLU A 115 1.25 15.29 16.81
C GLU A 115 1.63 14.07 17.65
N ILE A 116 2.81 13.50 17.39
CA ILE A 116 3.36 12.33 18.10
C ILE A 116 4.67 12.71 18.78
N LYS A 117 4.81 12.32 20.05
CA LYS A 117 6.06 12.40 20.81
C LYS A 117 6.69 11.02 20.88
N PHE A 118 7.96 10.93 20.47
CA PHE A 118 8.73 9.69 20.61
C PHE A 118 9.27 9.57 22.03
N TYR A 119 9.05 8.42 22.65
CA TYR A 119 9.60 8.11 23.96
C TYR A 119 10.83 7.22 23.77
N ASN A 120 11.95 7.62 24.37
CA ASN A 120 13.13 6.76 24.42
C ASN A 120 12.90 5.76 25.56
N ASP A 121 12.84 4.48 25.23
CA ASP A 121 12.91 3.45 26.26
C ASP A 121 14.37 3.33 26.70
N THR A 122 14.68 3.75 27.93
CA THR A 122 16.04 3.63 28.50
C THR A 122 16.35 2.20 28.96
N LEU A 123 15.56 1.21 28.57
CA LEU A 123 15.62 -0.18 29.06
C LEU A 123 16.17 -1.20 28.06
N THR A 124 17.00 -0.80 27.10
CA THR A 124 17.99 -1.75 26.55
C THR A 124 19.24 -1.77 27.44
N SER A 125 19.21 -2.72 28.38
CA SER A 125 20.30 -3.20 29.25
C SER A 125 21.71 -2.95 28.72
N SER A 126 22.56 -2.48 29.64
CA SER A 126 24.00 -2.71 29.75
C SER A 126 24.47 -4.08 29.27
#